data_AF-A0A662GI87-F1
#
_entry.id   AF-A0A662GI87-F1
#
_cell.length_a   1.000
_cell.length_b   1.000
_cell.length_c   1.000
_cell.angle_alpha   90.00
_cell.angle_beta   90.00
_cell.angle_gamma   90.00
#
_symmetry.space_group_name_H-M   'P 1'
#
loop_
_entity.id
_entity.type
_entity.pdbx_description
1 polymer ?
#
loop_
_entity_poly.entity_id
_entity_poly.type
_entity_poly.pdbx_seq_one_letter_code
_entity_poly.pdbx_strand_id
1 'polypeptide(L)'
;MRVSNIELDKLLGLEVYISSEDGIEGRIKYLTEDFIVEEISENGIICSVDKTEYEIEEGSGDYTWFIMVKNGLDSISALRKIGRFFGISIKRFSLAGLKDAKAITSQLVCVSGLSPEDILSFKDDKDKVRIVKAFRRPFKLMPGMLYGNRFKITIRDLDYSKTSIEE
;
A
#
# COMPACT_ATOMS: atom_id res chain seq x y z
N MET A 1 31.60 1.04 1.85
CA MET A 1 31.05 -0.20 1.28
C MET A 1 31.57 -1.37 2.08
N ARG A 2 30.69 -2.30 2.47
CA ARG A 2 31.02 -3.48 3.29
C ARG A 2 30.58 -4.75 2.56
N VAL A 3 31.36 -5.81 2.61
CA VAL A 3 31.00 -7.11 2.01
C VAL A 3 29.99 -7.83 2.91
N SER A 4 28.94 -8.41 2.32
CA SER A 4 27.96 -9.20 3.08
C SER A 4 28.60 -10.46 3.64
N ASN A 5 28.35 -10.73 4.92
CA ASN A 5 28.75 -11.96 5.60
C ASN A 5 27.61 -13.00 5.68
N ILE A 6 26.42 -12.67 5.19
CA ILE A 6 25.24 -13.55 5.21
C ILE A 6 25.29 -14.50 4.00
N GLU A 7 25.21 -15.82 4.26
CA GLU A 7 25.28 -16.83 3.19
C GLU A 7 24.14 -16.69 2.18
N LEU A 8 22.92 -16.39 2.64
CA LEU A 8 21.76 -16.21 1.79
C LEU A 8 21.94 -15.02 0.84
N ASP A 9 22.48 -13.90 1.33
CA ASP A 9 22.74 -12.72 0.51
C ASP A 9 23.70 -13.04 -0.63
N LYS A 10 24.80 -13.75 -0.32
CA LYS A 10 25.79 -14.18 -1.32
C LYS A 10 25.17 -15.12 -2.36
N LEU A 11 24.33 -16.06 -1.93
CA LEU A 11 23.64 -16.98 -2.83
C LEU A 11 22.70 -16.22 -3.81
N LEU A 12 22.15 -15.09 -3.36
CA LEU A 12 21.29 -14.21 -4.17
C LEU A 12 22.08 -13.15 -4.96
N GLY A 13 23.41 -13.13 -4.89
CA GLY A 13 24.26 -12.13 -5.53
C GLY A 13 24.25 -10.74 -4.86
N LEU A 14 23.74 -10.63 -3.64
CA LEU A 14 23.73 -9.41 -2.83
C LEU A 14 25.03 -9.31 -2.00
N GLU A 15 26.15 -9.11 -2.69
CA GLU A 15 27.47 -9.31 -2.08
C GLU A 15 27.97 -8.13 -1.25
N VAL A 16 27.39 -6.94 -1.40
CA VAL A 16 27.92 -5.70 -0.84
C VAL A 16 26.83 -4.74 -0.36
N TYR A 17 27.12 -4.04 0.73
CA TYR A 17 26.32 -2.93 1.25
C TYR A 17 27.02 -1.60 0.98
N ILE A 18 26.26 -0.55 0.64
CA ILE A 18 26.80 0.81 0.47
C ILE A 18 27.43 1.31 1.78
N SER A 19 26.72 1.16 2.90
CA SER A 19 27.19 1.58 4.23
C SER A 19 28.38 0.74 4.71
N SER A 20 29.28 1.39 5.45
CA SER A 20 30.34 0.73 6.23
C SER A 20 29.89 0.32 7.63
N GLU A 21 28.79 0.89 8.13
CA GLU A 21 28.33 0.73 9.51
C GLU A 21 27.80 -0.67 9.80
N ASP A 22 27.86 -1.04 11.07
CA ASP A 22 27.23 -2.26 11.56
C ASP A 22 25.70 -2.19 11.48
N GLY A 23 25.08 -3.35 11.29
CA GLY A 23 23.63 -3.44 11.27
C GLY A 23 23.07 -3.23 12.67
N ILE A 24 21.95 -2.52 12.78
CA ILE A 24 21.28 -2.22 14.05
C ILE A 24 20.49 -3.40 14.65
N GLU A 25 20.62 -4.59 14.04
CA GLU A 25 19.80 -5.77 14.34
C GLU A 25 18.28 -5.45 14.25
N GLY A 26 17.44 -6.12 15.04
CA GLY A 26 15.99 -5.86 15.12
C GLY A 26 15.11 -6.66 14.17
N ARG A 27 13.80 -6.43 14.28
CA ARG A 27 12.75 -7.16 13.56
C ARG A 27 11.78 -6.20 12.88
N ILE A 28 11.51 -6.45 11.60
CA ILE A 28 10.47 -5.77 10.82
C ILE A 28 9.23 -6.66 10.68
N LYS A 29 8.08 -6.04 10.37
CA LYS A 29 6.81 -6.74 10.12
C LYS A 29 6.43 -7.69 11.26
N TYR A 30 6.65 -7.28 12.51
CA TYR A 30 6.22 -8.03 13.69
C TYR A 30 4.69 -7.96 13.81
N LEU A 31 4.15 -6.74 13.82
CA LEU A 31 2.73 -6.43 13.60
C LEU A 31 2.50 -5.88 12.19
N THR A 32 1.24 -5.82 11.75
CA THR A 32 0.84 -5.18 10.49
C THR A 32 1.04 -3.67 10.51
N GLU A 33 0.80 -3.05 11.67
CA GLU A 33 0.93 -1.63 11.93
C GLU A 33 2.39 -1.16 11.89
N ASP A 34 3.35 -2.09 12.04
CA ASP A 34 4.79 -1.80 11.96
C ASP A 34 5.25 -1.57 10.52
N PHE A 35 4.41 -1.85 9.53
CA PHE A 35 4.79 -1.74 8.13
C PHE A 35 3.63 -1.10 7.37
N ILE A 36 3.71 0.21 7.23
CA ILE A 36 2.70 1.02 6.53
C ILE A 36 3.24 1.39 5.15
N VAL A 37 2.43 1.15 4.12
CA VAL A 37 2.75 1.48 2.72
C VAL A 37 1.65 2.33 2.12
N GLU A 38 1.96 3.57 1.75
CA GLU A 38 1.02 4.51 1.16
C GLU A 38 1.44 4.83 -0.26
N GLU A 39 0.56 4.55 -1.22
CA GLU A 39 0.83 4.85 -2.62
C GLU A 39 0.91 6.36 -2.86
N ILE A 40 1.90 6.77 -3.65
CA ILE A 40 2.03 8.13 -4.17
C ILE A 40 1.57 8.08 -5.63
N SER A 41 0.47 8.74 -5.94
CA SER A 41 -0.02 8.86 -7.31
C SER A 41 0.94 9.65 -8.20
N GLU A 42 0.75 9.60 -9.52
CA GLU A 42 1.60 10.32 -10.47
C GLU A 42 1.60 11.85 -10.28
N ASN A 43 0.50 12.41 -9.75
CA ASN A 43 0.40 13.84 -9.42
C ASN A 43 0.85 14.16 -7.97
N GLY A 44 1.53 13.23 -7.28
CA GLY A 44 2.13 13.46 -5.96
C GLY A 44 1.17 13.36 -4.78
N ILE A 45 -0.10 12.95 -4.99
CA ILE A 45 -1.03 12.74 -3.88
C ILE A 45 -0.63 11.47 -3.14
N ILE A 46 -0.37 11.63 -1.84
CA ILE A 46 -0.10 10.51 -0.95
C ILE A 46 -1.43 9.95 -0.46
N CYS A 47 -1.73 8.73 -0.84
CA CYS A 47 -2.89 7.97 -0.39
C CYS A 47 -2.67 7.54 1.06
N SER A 48 -2.84 8.44 2.02
CA SER A 48 -2.56 8.16 3.41
C SER A 48 -3.56 7.21 4.09
N VAL A 49 -3.07 6.37 5.00
CA VAL A 49 -3.91 5.49 5.83
C VAL A 49 -4.72 6.26 6.88
N ASP A 50 -4.18 7.37 7.37
CA ASP A 50 -4.76 8.15 8.48
C ASP A 50 -5.67 9.29 7.99
N LYS A 51 -5.40 9.82 6.80
CA LYS A 51 -6.12 10.96 6.24
C LYS A 51 -7.50 10.54 5.73
N THR A 52 -8.55 11.27 6.10
CA THR A 52 -9.94 11.04 5.62
C THR A 52 -10.38 12.04 4.55
N GLU A 53 -9.69 13.17 4.42
CA GLU A 53 -10.05 14.24 3.50
C GLU A 53 -9.00 14.41 2.41
N TYR A 54 -9.45 14.46 1.16
CA TYR A 54 -8.59 14.61 0.00
C TYR A 54 -9.14 15.69 -0.91
N GLU A 55 -8.30 16.67 -1.22
CA GLU A 55 -8.52 17.62 -2.29
C GLU A 55 -8.14 16.95 -3.61
N ILE A 56 -9.13 16.28 -4.20
CA ILE A 56 -9.01 15.63 -5.49
C ILE A 56 -10.05 16.28 -6.39
N GLU A 57 -9.62 16.85 -7.50
CA GLU A 57 -10.53 17.38 -8.50
C GLU A 57 -11.47 16.27 -8.98
N GLU A 58 -12.78 16.50 -8.89
CA GLU A 58 -13.79 15.59 -9.39
C GLU A 58 -13.68 15.53 -10.93
N GLY A 59 -13.64 14.32 -11.48
CA GLY A 59 -13.61 14.13 -12.93
C GLY A 59 -14.99 13.82 -13.49
N SER A 60 -15.03 13.51 -14.78
CA SER A 60 -16.16 12.89 -15.45
C SER A 60 -15.72 11.57 -16.11
N GLY A 61 -16.68 10.71 -16.44
CA GLY A 61 -16.43 9.44 -17.14
C GLY A 61 -16.90 8.20 -16.39
N ASP A 62 -16.64 7.04 -16.97
CA ASP A 62 -17.25 5.76 -16.56
C ASP A 62 -16.49 5.01 -15.47
N TYR A 63 -15.29 5.50 -15.11
CA TYR A 63 -14.44 4.88 -14.12
C TYR A 63 -14.54 5.60 -12.78
N THR A 64 -14.78 4.82 -11.74
CA THR A 64 -14.70 5.29 -10.36
C THR A 64 -13.36 4.87 -9.80
N TRP A 65 -12.55 5.86 -9.47
CA TRP A 65 -11.31 5.69 -8.74
C TRP A 65 -11.59 5.85 -7.25
N PHE A 66 -10.87 5.11 -6.43
CA PHE A 66 -11.01 5.21 -4.99
C PHE A 66 -9.73 4.81 -4.27
N ILE A 67 -9.57 5.36 -3.06
CA ILE A 67 -8.48 5.03 -2.16
C ILE A 67 -8.94 3.90 -1.24
N MET A 68 -8.28 2.75 -1.37
CA MET A 68 -8.52 1.56 -0.57
C MET A 68 -7.40 1.38 0.45
N VAL A 69 -7.76 1.32 1.73
CA VAL A 69 -6.89 0.91 2.82
C VAL A 69 -7.18 -0.56 3.14
N LYS A 70 -6.14 -1.38 3.26
CA LYS A 70 -6.25 -2.77 3.72
C LYS A 70 -5.26 -3.07 4.84
N ASN A 71 -5.65 -3.92 5.78
CA ASN A 71 -4.80 -4.36 6.90
C ASN A 71 -4.63 -5.88 6.85
N GLY A 72 -3.39 -6.36 6.68
CA GLY A 72 -3.09 -7.80 6.82
C GLY A 72 -3.76 -8.67 5.75
N LEU A 73 -4.00 -8.11 4.57
CA LEU A 73 -4.72 -8.75 3.47
C LEU A 73 -4.01 -8.47 2.15
N ASP A 74 -4.00 -9.42 1.21
CA ASP A 74 -3.49 -9.17 -0.14
C ASP A 74 -4.49 -8.35 -0.98
N SER A 75 -3.97 -7.62 -1.97
CA SER A 75 -4.77 -6.67 -2.76
C SER A 75 -5.89 -7.36 -3.53
N ILE A 76 -5.67 -8.59 -4.03
CA ILE A 76 -6.66 -9.33 -4.81
C ILE A 76 -7.80 -9.81 -3.90
N SER A 77 -7.49 -10.31 -2.70
CA SER A 77 -8.50 -10.70 -1.72
C SER A 77 -9.32 -9.51 -1.22
N ALA A 78 -8.71 -8.33 -1.07
CA ALA A 78 -9.44 -7.10 -0.77
C ALA A 78 -10.44 -6.76 -1.88
N LEU A 79 -10.03 -6.79 -3.15
CA LEU A 79 -10.93 -6.57 -4.29
C LEU A 79 -12.02 -7.64 -4.40
N ARG A 80 -11.73 -8.90 -4.06
CA ARG A 80 -12.76 -9.95 -4.01
C ARG A 80 -13.82 -9.66 -2.95
N LYS A 81 -13.45 -9.11 -1.79
CA LYS A 81 -14.43 -8.69 -0.77
C LYS A 81 -15.35 -7.60 -1.32
N ILE A 82 -14.77 -6.56 -1.90
CA ILE A 82 -15.52 -5.43 -2.49
C ILE A 82 -16.43 -5.95 -3.63
N GLY A 83 -15.89 -6.77 -4.54
CA GLY A 83 -16.68 -7.34 -5.64
C GLY A 83 -17.84 -8.21 -5.18
N ARG A 84 -17.65 -9.02 -4.13
CA ARG A 84 -18.75 -9.82 -3.54
C ARG A 84 -19.85 -8.95 -2.95
N PHE A 85 -19.48 -7.88 -2.25
CA PHE A 85 -20.45 -6.94 -1.66
C PHE A 85 -21.39 -6.34 -2.73
N PHE A 86 -20.84 -5.96 -3.88
CA PHE A 86 -21.62 -5.39 -4.99
C PHE A 86 -22.12 -6.42 -6.02
N GLY A 87 -21.83 -7.71 -5.84
CA GLY A 87 -22.20 -8.76 -6.81
C GLY A 87 -21.51 -8.63 -8.18
N ILE A 88 -20.33 -8.02 -8.25
CA ILE A 88 -19.59 -7.80 -9.51
C ILE A 88 -18.29 -8.61 -9.60
N SER A 89 -17.86 -8.88 -10.82
CA SER A 89 -16.61 -9.60 -11.09
C SER A 89 -15.38 -8.77 -10.71
N ILE A 90 -14.38 -9.44 -10.12
CA ILE A 90 -13.06 -8.85 -9.85
C ILE A 90 -12.39 -8.26 -11.10
N LYS A 91 -12.72 -8.78 -12.29
CA LYS A 91 -12.17 -8.30 -13.58
C LYS A 91 -12.53 -6.85 -13.89
N ARG A 92 -13.54 -6.29 -13.22
CA ARG A 92 -13.91 -4.87 -13.34
C ARG A 92 -12.98 -3.94 -12.58
N PHE A 93 -12.20 -4.46 -11.64
CA PHE A 93 -11.26 -3.68 -10.85
C PHE A 93 -9.88 -3.64 -11.51
N SER A 94 -9.13 -2.58 -11.26
CA SER A 94 -7.71 -2.47 -11.59
C SER A 94 -6.94 -1.67 -10.54
N LEU A 95 -5.63 -1.91 -10.48
CA LEU A 95 -4.68 -1.35 -9.52
C LEU A 95 -3.46 -0.82 -10.29
N ALA A 96 -2.81 0.22 -9.75
CA ALA A 96 -1.52 0.69 -10.26
C ALA A 96 -0.38 -0.28 -9.91
N GLY A 97 -0.51 -0.98 -8.79
CA GLY A 97 0.42 -2.01 -8.35
C GLY A 97 -0.14 -2.86 -7.22
N LEU A 98 0.49 -4.00 -6.96
CA LEU A 98 0.21 -4.82 -5.79
C LEU A 98 1.02 -4.29 -4.60
N LYS A 99 0.42 -4.34 -3.40
CA LYS A 99 1.10 -3.98 -2.15
C LYS A 99 1.20 -5.19 -1.21
N ASP A 100 2.13 -5.13 -0.25
CA ASP A 100 2.39 -6.15 0.76
C ASP A 100 1.13 -6.64 1.46
N ALA A 101 1.01 -7.96 1.65
CA ALA A 101 -0.09 -8.54 2.41
C ALA A 101 0.11 -8.42 3.94
N LYS A 102 1.36 -8.49 4.42
CA LYS A 102 1.72 -8.36 5.85
C LYS A 102 2.08 -6.91 6.18
N ALA A 103 1.10 -6.03 6.04
CA ALA A 103 1.24 -4.58 6.18
C ALA A 103 -0.15 -3.93 6.30
N ILE A 104 -0.19 -2.67 6.76
CA ILE A 104 -1.30 -1.76 6.44
C ILE A 104 -0.91 -1.02 5.16
N THR A 105 -1.76 -1.09 4.14
CA THR A 105 -1.45 -0.48 2.85
C THR A 105 -2.61 0.35 2.34
N SER A 106 -2.31 1.49 1.73
CA SER A 106 -3.28 2.37 1.09
C SER A 106 -2.88 2.61 -0.37
N GLN A 107 -3.83 2.47 -1.29
CA GLN A 107 -3.56 2.57 -2.72
C GLN A 107 -4.78 3.02 -3.52
N LEU A 108 -4.54 3.53 -4.73
CA LEU A 108 -5.60 3.77 -5.69
C LEU A 108 -6.08 2.47 -6.32
N VAL A 109 -7.39 2.41 -6.51
CA VAL A 109 -8.11 1.35 -7.19
C VAL A 109 -9.07 2.00 -8.16
N CYS A 110 -9.32 1.34 -9.28
CA CYS A 110 -10.32 1.75 -10.25
C CYS A 110 -11.35 0.63 -10.44
N VAL A 111 -12.62 0.99 -10.63
CA VAL A 111 -13.70 0.08 -11.03
C VAL A 111 -14.56 0.73 -12.10
N SER A 112 -15.12 -0.08 -13.00
CA SER A 112 -16.14 0.38 -13.96
C SER A 112 -17.55 -0.05 -13.56
N GLY A 113 -18.51 0.85 -13.76
CA GLY A 113 -19.94 0.58 -13.56
C GLY A 113 -20.44 0.62 -12.11
N LEU A 114 -19.65 1.17 -11.18
CA LEU A 114 -20.11 1.59 -9.85
C LEU A 114 -19.84 3.08 -9.70
N SER A 115 -20.75 3.81 -9.05
CA SER A 115 -20.57 5.23 -8.73
C SER A 115 -19.63 5.42 -7.52
N PRO A 116 -19.06 6.63 -7.31
CA PRO A 116 -18.37 6.96 -6.08
C PRO A 116 -19.21 6.70 -4.82
N GLU A 117 -20.50 7.00 -4.88
CA GLU A 117 -21.47 6.79 -3.79
C GLU A 117 -21.65 5.31 -3.49
N ASP A 118 -21.80 4.47 -4.52
CA ASP A 118 -21.86 3.01 -4.37
C ASP A 118 -20.60 2.53 -3.65
N ILE A 119 -19.41 2.91 -4.13
CA ILE A 119 -18.14 2.47 -3.54
C ILE A 119 -17.98 2.93 -2.10
N LEU A 120 -18.41 4.14 -1.75
CA LEU A 120 -18.38 4.64 -0.37
C LEU A 120 -19.39 3.93 0.56
N SER A 121 -20.43 3.31 0.00
CA SER A 121 -21.38 2.50 0.77
C SER A 121 -20.82 1.15 1.22
N PHE A 122 -19.68 0.71 0.66
CA PHE A 122 -19.03 -0.54 1.05
C PHE A 122 -18.74 -0.61 2.56
N LYS A 123 -19.07 -1.75 3.17
CA LYS A 123 -18.72 -2.08 4.56
C LYS A 123 -18.04 -3.44 4.62
N ASP A 124 -16.99 -3.54 5.44
CA ASP A 124 -16.31 -4.81 5.73
C ASP A 124 -16.55 -5.20 7.19
N ASP A 125 -17.20 -6.34 7.41
CA ASP A 125 -17.55 -6.84 8.75
C ASP A 125 -16.34 -7.05 9.66
N LYS A 126 -15.15 -7.29 9.07
CA LYS A 126 -13.90 -7.54 9.80
C LYS A 126 -12.98 -6.33 9.89
N ASP A 127 -13.39 -5.19 9.36
CA ASP A 127 -12.61 -3.95 9.29
C ASP A 127 -11.19 -4.15 8.72
N LYS A 128 -11.06 -5.07 7.75
CA LYS A 128 -9.80 -5.37 7.07
C LYS A 128 -9.62 -4.54 5.79
N VAL A 129 -10.70 -3.99 5.27
CA VAL A 129 -10.72 -3.13 4.08
C VAL A 129 -11.60 -1.92 4.37
N ARG A 130 -11.06 -0.72 4.15
CA ARG A 130 -11.77 0.54 4.27
C ARG A 130 -11.59 1.37 3.01
N ILE A 131 -12.66 2.00 2.54
CA ILE A 131 -12.61 2.98 1.46
C ILE A 131 -12.61 4.36 2.08
N VAL A 132 -11.68 5.21 1.65
CA VAL A 132 -11.45 6.52 2.27
C VAL A 132 -12.00 7.65 1.41
N LYS A 133 -11.88 7.51 0.10
CA LYS A 133 -12.33 8.49 -0.88
C LYS A 133 -12.67 7.75 -2.17
N ALA A 134 -13.71 8.21 -2.88
CA ALA A 134 -14.02 7.78 -4.23
C ALA A 134 -14.33 9.02 -5.09
N PHE A 135 -14.03 8.96 -6.38
CA PHE A 135 -14.20 10.06 -7.33
C PHE A 135 -14.18 9.53 -8.77
N ARG A 136 -14.72 10.32 -9.71
CA ARG A 136 -14.75 9.94 -11.13
C ARG A 136 -13.45 10.26 -11.87
N ARG A 137 -13.11 9.43 -12.85
CA ARG A 137 -12.04 9.68 -13.84
C ARG A 137 -12.45 9.22 -15.24
N PRO A 138 -11.92 9.86 -16.30
CA PRO A 138 -12.27 9.51 -17.67
C PRO A 138 -11.52 8.29 -18.21
N PHE A 139 -10.53 7.77 -17.46
CA PHE A 139 -9.70 6.65 -17.87
C PHE A 139 -9.53 5.63 -16.75
N LYS A 140 -9.19 4.40 -17.16
CA LYS A 140 -8.92 3.28 -16.26
C LYS A 140 -7.56 3.45 -15.59
N LEU A 141 -7.45 3.12 -14.31
CA LEU A 141 -6.14 2.98 -13.66
C LEU A 141 -5.41 1.75 -14.21
N MET A 142 -4.20 1.92 -14.71
CA MET A 142 -3.37 0.85 -15.28
C MET A 142 -2.16 0.53 -14.40
N PRO A 143 -1.63 -0.70 -14.46
CA PRO A 143 -0.37 -1.03 -13.80
C PRO A 143 0.75 -0.06 -14.21
N GLY A 144 1.50 0.44 -13.23
CA GLY A 144 2.56 1.44 -13.44
C GLY A 144 2.12 2.90 -13.29
N MET A 145 0.82 3.19 -13.19
CA MET A 145 0.30 4.55 -12.97
C MET A 145 0.42 5.00 -11.50
N LEU A 146 1.64 5.03 -10.98
CA LEU A 146 2.00 5.54 -9.67
C LEU A 146 3.40 6.12 -9.72
N TYR A 147 3.65 7.15 -8.91
CA TYR A 147 5.00 7.68 -8.75
C TYR A 147 5.86 6.76 -7.89
N GLY A 148 5.29 6.25 -6.80
CA GLY A 148 6.03 5.43 -5.84
C GLY A 148 5.22 5.08 -4.60
N ASN A 149 5.93 4.82 -3.51
CA ASN A 149 5.32 4.47 -2.23
C ASN A 149 6.04 5.21 -1.10
N ARG A 150 5.28 5.75 -0.15
CA ARG A 150 5.78 6.20 1.14
C ARG A 150 5.72 5.03 2.11
N PHE A 151 6.86 4.73 2.74
CA PHE A 151 6.96 3.69 3.75
C PHE A 151 7.09 4.34 5.13
N LYS A 152 6.34 3.80 6.09
CA LYS A 152 6.57 4.04 7.52
C LYS A 152 6.78 2.68 8.16
N ILE A 153 8.02 2.44 8.60
CA ILE A 153 8.46 1.14 9.11
C ILE A 153 8.90 1.32 10.56
N THR A 154 8.35 0.48 11.43
CA THR A 154 8.79 0.34 12.82
C THR A 154 9.70 -0.88 12.91
N ILE A 155 10.93 -0.67 13.39
CA ILE A 155 11.86 -1.76 13.71
C ILE A 155 11.75 -2.03 15.21
N ARG A 156 11.42 -3.27 15.57
CA ARG A 156 11.27 -3.71 16.96
C ARG A 156 12.49 -4.49 17.42
N ASP A 157 12.58 -4.73 18.73
CA ASP A 157 13.65 -5.52 19.36
C ASP A 157 15.05 -4.99 19.03
N LEU A 158 15.21 -3.66 19.03
CA LEU A 158 16.50 -3.00 18.83
C LEU A 158 17.36 -3.07 20.10
N ASP A 159 18.64 -3.34 19.92
CA ASP A 159 19.66 -3.18 20.96
C ASP A 159 20.26 -1.78 20.88
N TYR A 160 19.68 -0.84 21.63
CA TYR A 160 20.12 0.56 21.65
C TYR A 160 21.56 0.75 22.12
N SER A 161 22.17 -0.24 22.79
CA SER A 161 23.57 -0.16 23.22
C SER A 161 24.58 -0.26 22.06
N LYS A 162 24.15 -0.81 20.92
CA LYS A 162 24.94 -0.99 19.69
C LYS A 162 24.51 -0.06 18.55
N THR A 163 23.55 0.81 18.82
CA THR A 163 22.83 1.54 17.78
C THR A 163 23.27 2.99 17.73
N SER A 164 24.00 3.35 16.68
CA SER A 164 24.32 4.74 16.34
C SER A 164 23.19 5.32 15.48
N ILE A 165 22.02 5.60 16.08
CA ILE A 165 20.93 6.34 15.42
C ILE A 165 20.95 7.77 15.96
N GLU A 166 21.20 8.73 15.08
CA GLU A 166 20.96 10.14 15.34
C GLU A 166 19.46 10.44 15.19
N GLU A 167 18.93 11.36 16.01
CA GLU A 167 17.53 11.82 15.96
C GLU A 167 17.15 12.49 14.64
#